data_AF-A0A952C3U6-F1
#
_entry.id   AF-A0A952C3U6-F1
#
_cell.length_a   1.000
_cell.length_b   1.000
_cell.length_c   1.000
_cell.angle_alpha   90.00
_cell.angle_beta   90.00
_cell.angle_gamma   90.00
#
_symmetry.space_group_name_H-M   'P 1'
#
loop_
_entity.id
_entity.type
_entity.pdbx_description
1 polymer ?
#
loop_
_entity_poly.entity_id
_entity_poly.type
_entity_poly.pdbx_seq_one_letter_code
_entity_poly.pdbx_strand_id
1 'polypeptide(L)'
;MWRRLASLTRSALQTVPPSGEARKFGTFEGVFLPTLLTILGAVMYLRTGWVVGNAGLLGALSIIVMANLITLCTGLSISSVATNIRVGAGGSFSIISQSLGLEVGGSVNVPFYIAQSISVAFYLFAFTEGWQSIFPRHPVVLVLFTAFFICTLVAFVSVGIAARMRYPILILVGFSLFAVFLGIFPGFGTPGAVYSPTLV
;
A
#
# COMPACT_ATOMS: atom_id res chain seq x y z
N MET A 1 -50.53 20.10 -15.32
CA MET A 1 -49.78 19.48 -16.44
C MET A 1 -48.34 19.13 -16.05
N TRP A 2 -47.52 20.08 -15.58
CA TRP A 2 -46.13 19.86 -15.12
C TRP A 2 -45.95 18.80 -14.03
N ARG A 3 -46.87 18.75 -13.05
CA ARG A 3 -46.86 17.72 -11.98
C ARG A 3 -46.98 16.29 -12.49
N ARG A 4 -47.66 16.05 -13.62
CA ARG A 4 -47.80 14.72 -14.24
C ARG A 4 -46.57 14.36 -15.07
N LEU A 5 -45.90 15.33 -15.69
CA LEU A 5 -44.63 15.11 -16.38
C LEU A 5 -43.49 14.77 -15.39
N ALA A 6 -43.47 15.44 -14.23
CA ALA A 6 -42.52 15.17 -13.14
C ALA A 6 -42.77 13.84 -12.39
N SER A 7 -43.99 13.29 -12.46
CA SER A 7 -44.27 11.94 -11.95
C SER A 7 -43.85 10.87 -12.96
N LEU A 8 -44.05 11.09 -14.25
CA LEU A 8 -43.65 10.16 -15.31
C LEU A 8 -42.12 10.02 -15.46
N THR A 9 -41.37 11.10 -15.23
CA THR A 9 -39.89 11.03 -15.14
C THR A 9 -39.44 10.24 -13.91
N ARG A 10 -40.12 10.37 -12.77
CA ARG A 10 -39.85 9.57 -11.57
C ARG A 10 -40.14 8.09 -11.78
N SER A 11 -41.19 7.76 -12.54
CA SER A 11 -41.53 6.38 -12.91
C SER A 11 -40.47 5.75 -13.82
N ALA A 12 -39.90 6.53 -14.76
CA ALA A 12 -38.86 6.05 -15.67
C ALA A 12 -37.51 5.78 -14.97
N LEU A 13 -37.16 6.60 -13.96
CA LEU A 13 -35.93 6.44 -13.15
C LEU A 13 -35.95 5.25 -12.18
N GLN A 14 -37.12 4.62 -11.94
CA GLN A 14 -37.26 3.45 -11.06
C GLN A 14 -37.05 2.11 -11.78
N THR A 15 -36.76 2.11 -13.09
CA THR A 15 -36.56 0.88 -13.87
C THR A 15 -35.09 0.46 -14.00
N VAL A 16 -34.18 1.04 -13.21
CA VAL A 16 -32.84 0.46 -13.07
C VAL A 16 -33.03 -0.87 -12.31
N PRO A 17 -32.90 -2.04 -12.98
CA PRO A 17 -32.99 -3.32 -12.29
C PRO A 17 -31.95 -3.32 -11.15
N PRO A 18 -32.19 -4.00 -10.02
CA PRO A 18 -31.15 -4.18 -9.02
C PRO A 18 -29.98 -4.84 -9.73
N SER A 19 -28.96 -4.05 -10.05
CA SER A 19 -27.70 -4.50 -10.59
C SER A 19 -27.24 -5.60 -9.66
N GLY A 20 -27.10 -6.82 -10.21
CA GLY A 20 -26.72 -8.02 -9.46
C GLY A 20 -25.69 -7.68 -8.41
N GLU A 21 -26.00 -8.07 -7.18
CA GLU A 21 -25.29 -7.76 -5.93
C GLU A 21 -23.78 -7.60 -6.17
N ALA A 22 -23.34 -6.36 -6.38
CA ALA A 22 -21.93 -6.08 -6.57
C ALA A 22 -21.26 -6.49 -5.26
N ARG A 23 -20.45 -7.58 -5.29
CA ARG A 23 -19.74 -8.06 -4.11
C ARG A 23 -19.02 -6.88 -3.47
N LYS A 24 -19.51 -6.44 -2.32
CA LYS A 24 -18.88 -5.39 -1.53
C LYS A 24 -17.67 -6.03 -0.85
N PHE A 25 -16.52 -5.39 -0.98
CA PHE A 25 -15.35 -5.80 -0.21
C PHE A 25 -15.63 -5.55 1.28
N GLY A 26 -15.39 -6.55 2.14
CA GLY A 26 -15.49 -6.38 3.59
C GLY A 26 -14.39 -5.47 4.14
N THR A 27 -14.47 -5.05 5.40
CA THR A 27 -13.47 -4.18 6.03
C THR A 27 -12.07 -4.79 6.03
N PHE A 28 -11.98 -6.11 6.27
CA PHE A 28 -10.71 -6.83 6.25
C PHE A 28 -10.12 -6.91 4.84
N GLU A 29 -10.87 -7.46 3.89
CA GLU A 29 -10.37 -7.68 2.52
C GLU A 29 -10.18 -6.38 1.73
N GLY A 30 -11.05 -5.40 1.97
CA GLY A 30 -11.09 -4.14 1.24
C GLY A 30 -10.09 -3.11 1.72
N VAL A 31 -9.83 -3.05 3.03
CA VAL A 31 -9.05 -1.95 3.64
C VAL A 31 -7.84 -2.47 4.41
N PHE A 32 -8.02 -3.43 5.32
CA PHE A 32 -6.94 -3.88 6.20
C PHE A 32 -5.81 -4.57 5.43
N LEU A 33 -6.12 -5.59 4.62
CA LEU A 33 -5.11 -6.36 3.88
C LEU A 33 -4.28 -5.48 2.93
N PRO A 34 -4.89 -4.62 2.08
CA PRO A 34 -4.13 -3.73 1.21
C PRO A 34 -3.24 -2.76 1.99
N THR A 35 -3.75 -2.18 3.08
CA THR A 35 -2.99 -1.21 3.90
C THR A 35 -1.80 -1.88 4.57
N LEU A 36 -1.99 -3.07 5.16
CA LEU A 36 -0.92 -3.85 5.77
C LEU A 36 0.21 -4.14 4.75
N LEU A 37 -0.15 -4.50 3.52
CA LEU A 37 0.80 -4.81 2.46
C LEU A 37 1.63 -3.59 2.03
N THR A 38 1.03 -2.41 2.04
CA THR A 38 1.74 -1.16 1.72
C THR A 38 2.73 -0.74 2.80
N ILE A 39 2.40 -0.99 4.08
CA ILE A 39 3.28 -0.66 5.22
C ILE A 39 4.41 -1.67 5.33
N LEU A 40 4.13 -2.97 5.19
CA LEU A 40 5.12 -4.07 5.23
C LEU A 40 5.92 -4.21 3.92
N GLY A 41 6.19 -3.09 3.25
CA GLY A 41 6.84 -3.07 1.94
C GLY A 41 8.34 -3.37 1.98
N ALA A 42 8.98 -3.26 0.82
CA ALA A 42 10.39 -3.54 0.61
C ALA A 42 11.36 -2.77 1.54
N VAL A 43 10.94 -1.59 2.02
CA VAL A 43 11.73 -0.75 2.95
C VAL A 43 12.03 -1.49 4.25
N MET A 44 11.07 -2.26 4.76
CA MET A 44 11.24 -3.01 6.00
C MET A 44 12.41 -4.00 5.89
N TYR A 45 12.57 -4.64 4.74
CA TYR A 45 13.63 -5.63 4.51
C TYR A 45 14.98 -4.99 4.17
N LEU A 46 14.98 -3.99 3.27
CA LEU A 46 16.24 -3.46 2.72
C LEU A 46 16.84 -2.31 3.53
N ARG A 47 16.04 -1.60 4.34
CA ARG A 47 16.49 -0.36 4.99
C ARG A 47 16.52 -0.43 6.51
N THR A 48 15.67 -1.22 7.15
CA THR A 48 15.63 -1.30 8.63
C THR A 48 16.98 -1.68 9.22
N GLY A 49 17.68 -2.67 8.65
CA GLY A 49 19.01 -3.07 9.13
C GLY A 49 20.05 -1.95 9.05
N TRP A 50 20.06 -1.20 7.95
CA TRP A 50 20.97 -0.05 7.78
C TRP A 50 20.63 1.11 8.73
N VAL A 51 19.35 1.39 8.95
CA VAL A 51 18.91 2.43 9.89
C VAL A 51 19.33 2.10 11.32
N VAL A 52 19.13 0.85 11.76
CA VAL A 52 19.58 0.39 13.09
C VAL A 52 21.10 0.43 13.21
N GLY A 53 21.83 0.10 12.13
CA GLY A 53 23.30 0.16 12.11
C GLY A 53 23.87 1.56 12.27
N ASN A 54 23.24 2.59 11.68
CA ASN A 54 23.75 3.97 11.73
C ASN A 54 23.17 4.78 12.91
N ALA A 55 21.88 4.65 13.20
CA ALA A 55 21.22 5.41 14.26
C ALA A 55 21.29 4.73 15.64
N GLY A 56 21.75 3.47 15.68
CA GLY A 56 21.67 2.63 16.87
C GLY A 56 20.24 2.17 17.19
N LEU A 57 20.10 1.29 18.19
CA LEU A 57 18.81 0.74 18.58
C LEU A 57 17.82 1.80 19.08
N LEU A 58 18.27 2.68 19.99
CA LEU A 58 17.43 3.75 20.54
C LEU A 58 17.06 4.80 19.49
N GLY A 59 17.98 5.15 18.58
CA GLY A 59 17.71 6.08 17.49
C GLY A 59 16.74 5.50 16.46
N ALA A 60 16.87 4.22 16.09
CA ALA A 60 15.92 3.57 15.21
C ALA A 60 14.52 3.46 15.84
N LEU A 61 14.42 3.13 17.13
CA LEU A 61 13.15 3.07 17.85
C LEU A 61 12.46 4.45 17.91
N SER A 62 13.21 5.53 18.20
CA SER A 62 12.62 6.87 18.25
C SER A 62 12.09 7.33 16.89
N ILE A 63 12.80 7.03 15.79
CA ILE A 63 12.34 7.28 14.42
C ILE A 63 11.03 6.54 14.14
N ILE A 64 10.96 5.25 14.48
CA ILE A 64 9.76 4.42 14.27
C ILE A 64 8.57 4.98 15.07
N VAL A 65 8.77 5.33 16.34
CA VAL A 65 7.71 5.89 17.19
C VAL A 65 7.20 7.22 16.62
N MET A 66 8.10 8.12 16.20
CA MET A 66 7.72 9.40 15.62
C MET A 66 6.94 9.22 14.30
N ALA A 67 7.41 8.33 13.42
CA ALA A 67 6.73 8.03 12.16
C ALA A 67 5.32 7.42 12.38
N ASN A 68 5.19 6.52 13.36
CA ASN A 68 3.90 5.96 13.73
C ASN A 68 2.96 7.01 14.31
N LEU A 69 3.47 7.95 15.12
CA LEU A 69 2.67 9.04 15.67
C LEU A 69 2.09 9.94 14.58
N ILE A 70 2.90 10.34 13.58
CA ILE A 70 2.43 11.14 12.44
C ILE A 70 1.34 10.37 11.65
N THR A 71 1.56 9.08 11.41
CA THR A 71 0.63 8.23 10.66
C THR A 71 -0.68 8.03 11.42
N LEU A 72 -0.62 7.83 12.75
CA LEU A 72 -1.79 7.72 13.62
C LEU A 72 -2.61 9.01 13.65
N CYS A 73 -1.96 10.17 13.81
CA CYS A 73 -2.66 11.46 13.77
C CYS A 73 -3.36 11.68 12.42
N THR A 74 -2.69 11.33 11.32
CA THR A 74 -3.27 11.44 9.96
C THR A 74 -4.44 10.46 9.79
N GLY A 75 -4.31 9.22 10.26
CA GLY A 75 -5.36 8.21 10.21
C GLY A 75 -6.60 8.61 11.02
N LEU A 76 -6.41 9.17 12.22
CA LEU A 76 -7.50 9.70 13.04
C LEU A 76 -8.20 10.88 12.36
N SER A 77 -7.45 11.77 11.70
CA SER A 77 -8.01 12.88 10.93
C SER A 77 -8.84 12.38 9.73
N ILE A 78 -8.34 11.41 8.96
CA ILE A 78 -9.11 10.83 7.84
C ILE A 78 -10.34 10.08 8.36
N SER A 79 -10.25 9.41 9.51
CA SER A 79 -11.38 8.70 10.12
C SER A 79 -12.51 9.66 10.53
N SER A 80 -12.21 10.84 11.06
CA SER A 80 -13.22 11.84 11.41
C SER A 80 -13.89 12.41 10.16
N VAL A 81 -13.10 12.70 9.11
CA VAL A 81 -13.59 13.16 7.81
C VAL A 81 -14.50 12.13 7.14
N ALA A 82 -14.16 10.84 7.21
CA ALA A 82 -14.95 9.75 6.64
C ALA A 82 -16.26 9.49 7.41
N THR A 83 -16.28 9.75 8.72
CA THR A 83 -17.48 9.55 9.57
C THR A 83 -18.47 10.72 9.45
N ASN A 84 -18.01 11.90 9.01
CA ASN A 84 -18.83 13.12 8.95
C ASN A 84 -19.78 13.19 7.72
N ILE A 85 -19.65 12.28 6.75
CA ILE A 85 -20.46 12.30 5.52
C ILE A 85 -21.11 10.95 5.21
N ARG A 86 -22.21 10.97 4.46
CA ARG A 86 -22.74 9.75 3.82
C ARG A 86 -21.84 9.42 2.63
N VAL A 87 -20.99 8.41 2.83
CA VAL A 87 -20.06 7.91 1.80
C VAL A 87 -20.87 7.36 0.62
N GLY A 88 -20.87 8.11 -0.49
CA GLY A 88 -21.43 7.67 -1.76
C GLY A 88 -20.49 6.69 -2.48
N ALA A 89 -20.91 6.22 -3.67
CA ALA A 89 -20.00 5.47 -4.54
C ALA A 89 -18.88 6.41 -5.03
N GLY A 90 -17.65 6.17 -4.59
CA GLY A 90 -16.49 7.00 -4.94
C GLY A 90 -15.21 6.54 -4.25
N GLY A 91 -14.07 7.06 -4.70
CA GLY A 91 -12.75 6.82 -4.07
C GLY A 91 -12.42 7.84 -2.98
N SER A 92 -11.16 7.82 -2.52
CA SER A 92 -10.63 8.74 -1.50
C SER A 92 -10.84 10.22 -1.85
N PHE A 93 -10.68 10.61 -3.12
CA PHE A 93 -10.93 11.98 -3.56
C PHE A 93 -12.39 12.42 -3.36
N SER A 94 -13.36 11.54 -3.63
CA SER A 94 -14.79 11.85 -3.46
C SER A 94 -15.13 12.07 -1.99
N ILE A 95 -14.52 11.28 -1.09
CA ILE A 95 -14.74 11.40 0.35
C ILE A 95 -14.22 12.75 0.85
N ILE A 96 -12.99 13.13 0.47
CA ILE A 96 -12.36 14.37 0.93
C ILE A 96 -13.08 15.60 0.35
N SER A 97 -13.35 15.61 -0.95
CA SER A 97 -14.01 16.76 -1.62
C SER A 97 -15.44 16.99 -1.12
N GLN A 98 -16.16 15.93 -0.74
CA GLN A 98 -17.51 16.04 -0.19
C GLN A 98 -17.51 16.53 1.28
N SER A 99 -16.49 16.18 2.08
CA SER A 99 -16.40 16.60 3.48
C SER A 99 -15.78 17.99 3.68
N LEU A 100 -14.77 18.35 2.88
CA LEU A 100 -13.93 19.55 3.08
C LEU A 100 -14.02 20.57 1.93
N GLY A 101 -14.75 20.26 0.86
CA GLY A 101 -14.85 21.10 -0.32
C GLY A 101 -13.78 20.82 -1.38
N LEU A 102 -14.02 21.31 -2.60
CA LEU A 102 -13.17 21.05 -3.77
C LEU A 102 -11.78 21.70 -3.66
N GLU A 103 -11.66 22.85 -2.98
CA GLU A 103 -10.38 23.57 -2.79
C GLU A 103 -9.41 22.76 -1.92
N VAL A 104 -9.90 22.24 -0.80
CA VAL A 104 -9.12 21.36 0.11
C VAL A 104 -8.88 20.00 -0.55
N GLY A 105 -9.89 19.46 -1.24
CA GLY A 105 -9.75 18.22 -1.99
C GLY A 105 -8.64 18.28 -3.05
N GLY A 106 -8.57 19.35 -3.84
CA GLY A 106 -7.54 19.52 -4.85
C GLY A 106 -6.14 19.72 -4.26
N SER A 107 -6.01 20.62 -3.27
CA SER A 107 -4.73 20.96 -2.65
C SER A 107 -4.04 19.78 -1.96
N VAL A 108 -4.79 18.84 -1.37
CA VAL A 108 -4.23 17.63 -0.74
C VAL A 108 -3.95 16.52 -1.76
N ASN A 109 -4.86 16.30 -2.73
CA ASN A 109 -4.74 15.14 -3.62
C ASN A 109 -3.72 15.33 -4.74
N VAL A 110 -3.45 16.56 -5.20
CA VAL A 110 -2.44 16.80 -6.24
C VAL A 110 -1.03 16.39 -5.76
N PRO A 111 -0.53 16.83 -4.59
CA PRO A 111 0.73 16.33 -4.04
C PRO A 111 0.71 14.82 -3.77
N PHE A 112 -0.40 14.28 -3.26
CA PHE A 112 -0.53 12.85 -2.99
C PHE A 112 -0.40 12.00 -4.26
N TYR A 113 -0.96 12.45 -5.39
CA TYR A 113 -0.82 11.77 -6.67
C TYR A 113 0.63 11.76 -7.18
N ILE A 114 1.34 12.88 -7.02
CA ILE A 114 2.77 12.97 -7.38
C ILE A 114 3.60 12.05 -6.47
N ALA A 115 3.33 12.07 -5.16
CA ALA A 115 3.98 11.19 -4.19
C ALA A 115 3.76 9.71 -4.53
N GLN A 116 2.55 9.33 -4.94
CA GLN A 116 2.24 7.95 -5.34
C GLN A 116 2.99 7.56 -6.62
N SER A 117 3.17 8.48 -7.57
CA SER A 117 3.93 8.23 -8.79
C SER A 117 5.42 7.97 -8.49
N ILE A 118 6.00 8.78 -7.60
CA ILE A 118 7.38 8.60 -7.12
C ILE A 118 7.51 7.30 -6.33
N SER A 119 6.51 6.96 -5.52
CA SER A 119 6.48 5.72 -4.74
C SER A 119 6.57 4.47 -5.63
N VAL A 120 5.86 4.44 -6.77
CA VAL A 120 5.96 3.33 -7.74
C VAL A 120 7.39 3.18 -8.26
N ALA A 121 8.05 4.29 -8.64
CA ALA A 121 9.45 4.25 -9.07
C ALA A 121 10.37 3.72 -7.96
N PHE A 122 10.18 4.20 -6.72
CA PHE A 122 10.93 3.74 -5.56
C PHE A 122 10.79 2.22 -5.31
N TYR A 123 9.58 1.67 -5.40
CA TYR A 123 9.37 0.22 -5.24
C TYR A 123 10.02 -0.61 -6.36
N LEU A 124 10.10 -0.09 -7.58
CA LEU A 124 10.81 -0.76 -8.68
C LEU A 124 12.33 -0.81 -8.44
N PHE A 125 12.91 0.27 -7.91
CA PHE A 125 14.32 0.26 -7.49
C PHE A 125 14.56 -0.72 -6.35
N ALA A 126 13.68 -0.74 -5.34
CA ALA A 126 13.78 -1.68 -4.22
C ALA A 126 13.70 -3.14 -4.69
N PHE A 127 12.81 -3.45 -5.64
CA PHE A 127 12.75 -4.78 -6.26
C PHE A 127 14.05 -5.12 -6.98
N THR A 128 14.61 -4.17 -7.73
CA THR A 128 15.86 -4.37 -8.49
C THR A 128 17.07 -4.59 -7.58
N GLU A 129 17.15 -3.92 -6.43
CA GLU A 129 18.15 -4.18 -5.39
C GLU A 129 18.02 -5.59 -4.80
N GLY A 130 16.79 -6.01 -4.49
CA GLY A 130 16.51 -7.37 -4.01
C GLY A 130 16.86 -8.44 -5.04
N TRP A 131 16.57 -8.19 -6.32
CA TRP A 131 16.90 -9.09 -7.42
C TRP A 131 18.41 -9.29 -7.59
N GLN A 132 19.18 -8.19 -7.55
CA GLN A 132 20.64 -8.26 -7.66
C GLN A 132 21.30 -8.99 -6.49
N SER A 133 20.70 -8.94 -5.31
CA SER A 133 21.18 -9.69 -4.15
C SER A 133 21.16 -11.22 -4.39
N ILE A 134 20.28 -11.70 -5.27
CA ILE A 134 20.17 -13.12 -5.67
C ILE A 134 20.96 -13.38 -6.96
N PHE A 135 20.87 -12.48 -7.94
CA PHE A 135 21.49 -12.62 -9.25
C PHE A 135 22.40 -11.41 -9.59
N PRO A 136 23.64 -11.38 -9.07
CA PRO A 136 24.54 -10.23 -9.20
C PRO A 136 25.06 -10.01 -10.63
N ARG A 137 24.83 -10.97 -11.53
CA ARG A 137 25.38 -10.98 -12.90
C ARG A 137 24.44 -10.33 -13.93
N HIS A 138 23.20 -10.01 -13.56
CA HIS A 138 22.23 -9.40 -14.45
C HIS A 138 22.35 -7.87 -14.47
N PRO A 139 22.26 -7.23 -15.66
CA PRO A 139 22.36 -5.77 -15.76
C PRO A 139 21.15 -5.09 -15.13
N VAL A 140 21.43 -4.18 -14.19
CA VAL A 140 20.44 -3.42 -13.40
C VAL A 140 19.38 -2.74 -14.26
N VAL A 141 19.84 -2.07 -15.32
CA VAL A 141 18.99 -1.27 -16.21
C VAL A 141 17.96 -2.15 -16.92
N LEU A 142 18.36 -3.36 -17.34
CA LEU A 142 17.46 -4.29 -18.02
C LEU A 142 16.40 -4.83 -17.06
N VAL A 143 16.77 -5.19 -15.83
CA VAL A 143 15.84 -5.66 -14.80
C VAL A 143 14.82 -4.59 -14.46
N LEU A 144 15.27 -3.33 -14.31
CA LEU A 144 14.39 -2.21 -14.01
C LEU A 144 13.37 -1.95 -15.13
N PHE A 145 13.83 -1.87 -16.39
CA PHE A 145 12.92 -1.65 -17.52
C PHE A 145 11.95 -2.82 -17.71
N THR A 146 12.43 -4.06 -17.61
CA THR A 146 11.56 -5.24 -17.73
C THR A 146 10.51 -5.28 -16.62
N ALA A 147 10.89 -5.03 -15.36
CA ALA A 147 9.95 -4.92 -14.24
C ALA A 147 8.91 -3.80 -14.46
N PHE A 148 9.36 -2.62 -14.90
CA PHE A 148 8.47 -1.50 -15.22
C PHE A 148 7.46 -1.85 -16.32
N PHE A 149 7.91 -2.42 -17.44
CA PHE A 149 7.01 -2.81 -18.53
C PHE A 149 6.03 -3.91 -18.12
N ILE A 150 6.47 -4.90 -17.34
CA ILE A 150 5.60 -5.96 -16.83
C ILE A 150 4.54 -5.38 -15.88
N CYS A 151 4.94 -4.56 -14.91
CA CYS A 151 4.00 -3.93 -13.99
C CYS A 151 2.99 -3.05 -14.71
N THR A 152 3.45 -2.26 -15.68
CA THR A 152 2.59 -1.40 -16.51
C THR A 152 1.62 -2.24 -17.35
N LEU A 153 2.07 -3.33 -17.97
CA LEU A 153 1.22 -4.23 -18.75
C LEU A 153 0.16 -4.91 -17.88
N VAL A 154 0.53 -5.41 -16.70
CA VAL A 154 -0.42 -6.00 -15.74
C VAL A 154 -1.46 -4.97 -15.31
N ALA A 155 -1.04 -3.73 -15.06
CA ALA A 155 -1.94 -2.64 -14.71
C ALA A 155 -2.93 -2.30 -15.84
N PHE A 156 -2.49 -2.33 -17.10
CA PHE A 156 -3.36 -2.11 -18.27
C PHE A 156 -4.34 -3.25 -18.53
N VAL A 157 -3.91 -4.51 -18.37
CA VAL A 157 -4.73 -5.69 -18.71
C VAL A 157 -5.83 -5.92 -17.67
N SER A 158 -5.54 -5.85 -16.37
CA SER A 158 -6.58 -6.09 -15.37
C SER A 158 -6.23 -5.60 -13.97
N VAL A 159 -6.97 -4.59 -13.52
CA VAL A 159 -7.00 -4.17 -12.10
C VAL A 159 -7.56 -5.30 -11.22
N GLY A 160 -8.45 -6.15 -11.76
CA GLY A 160 -9.05 -7.26 -11.03
C GLY A 160 -8.05 -8.37 -10.68
N ILE A 161 -7.10 -8.66 -11.57
CA ILE A 161 -6.01 -9.61 -11.30
C ILE A 161 -5.07 -9.04 -10.25
N ALA A 162 -4.65 -7.78 -10.39
CA ALA A 162 -3.80 -7.10 -9.41
C ALA A 162 -4.44 -7.09 -8.00
N ALA A 163 -5.76 -6.92 -7.92
CA ALA A 163 -6.48 -6.97 -6.66
C ALA A 163 -6.44 -8.35 -5.98
N ARG A 164 -6.43 -9.45 -6.75
CA ARG A 164 -6.34 -10.82 -6.23
C ARG A 164 -4.93 -11.19 -5.78
N MET A 165 -3.90 -10.60 -6.38
CA MET A 165 -2.49 -10.86 -6.03
C MET A 165 -2.13 -10.49 -4.58
N ARG A 166 -2.96 -9.72 -3.88
CA ARG A 166 -2.70 -9.31 -2.49
C ARG A 166 -2.62 -10.49 -1.51
N TYR A 167 -3.47 -11.50 -1.66
CA TYR A 167 -3.48 -12.68 -0.78
C TYR A 167 -2.20 -13.51 -0.86
N PRO A 168 -1.72 -13.95 -2.05
CA PRO A 168 -0.48 -14.71 -2.12
C PRO A 168 0.73 -13.90 -1.63
N ILE A 169 0.79 -12.60 -1.91
CA ILE A 169 1.86 -11.74 -1.42
C ILE A 169 1.82 -11.65 0.12
N LEU A 170 0.64 -11.52 0.72
CA LEU A 170 0.51 -11.46 2.19
C LEU A 170 0.94 -12.77 2.85
N ILE A 171 0.59 -13.92 2.28
CA ILE A 171 1.06 -15.23 2.75
C ILE A 171 2.59 -15.30 2.68
N LEU A 172 3.18 -14.86 1.57
CA LEU A 172 4.63 -14.86 1.38
C LEU A 172 5.35 -13.92 2.36
N VAL A 173 4.82 -12.72 2.60
CA VAL A 173 5.36 -11.78 3.58
C VAL A 173 5.22 -12.32 5.00
N GLY A 174 4.07 -12.91 5.33
CA GLY A 174 3.84 -13.55 6.64
C GLY A 174 4.80 -14.70 6.89
N PHE A 175 5.02 -15.55 5.88
CA PHE A 175 6.01 -16.62 5.93
C PHE A 175 7.44 -16.09 6.09
N SER A 176 7.79 -15.03 5.35
CA SER A 176 9.09 -14.36 5.46
C SER A 176 9.34 -13.79 6.86
N LEU A 177 8.35 -13.10 7.46
CA LEU A 177 8.45 -12.59 8.83
C LEU A 177 8.61 -13.73 9.86
N PHE A 178 7.88 -14.82 9.67
CA PHE A 178 8.01 -16.00 10.53
C PHE A 178 9.42 -16.62 10.42
N ALA A 179 9.97 -16.72 9.21
CA ALA A 179 11.33 -17.21 8.99
C ALA A 179 12.39 -16.30 9.63
N VAL A 180 12.25 -14.98 9.53
CA VAL A 180 13.13 -14.01 10.20
C VAL A 180 13.06 -14.19 11.72
N PHE A 181 11.87 -14.35 12.29
CA PHE A 181 11.69 -14.55 13.72
C PHE A 181 12.36 -15.84 14.22
N LEU A 182 12.23 -16.95 13.47
CA LEU A 182 12.93 -18.20 13.78
C LEU A 182 14.45 -18.05 13.66
N GLY A 183 14.95 -17.26 12.71
CA GLY A 183 16.38 -17.01 12.52
C GLY A 183 17.05 -16.22 13.66
N ILE A 184 16.27 -15.58 14.55
CA ILE A 184 16.79 -14.90 15.75
C ILE A 184 17.17 -15.91 16.82
N PHE A 185 16.48 -17.05 16.90
CA PHE A 185 16.79 -18.08 17.88
C PHE A 185 17.95 -18.95 17.39
N PRO A 186 18.95 -19.25 18.24
CA PRO A 186 20.02 -20.15 17.86
C PRO A 186 19.45 -21.55 17.59
N GLY A 187 19.47 -21.96 16.32
CA GLY A 187 19.25 -23.35 15.94
C GLY A 187 20.35 -24.24 16.52
N PHE A 188 20.01 -25.50 16.82
CA PHE A 188 20.96 -26.51 17.30
C PHE A 188 22.23 -26.54 16.41
N GLY A 189 23.36 -26.06 16.95
CA GLY A 189 24.69 -26.20 16.34
C GLY A 189 25.25 -25.00 15.55
N THR A 190 24.53 -23.89 15.40
CA THR A 190 25.06 -22.68 14.73
C THR A 190 24.88 -21.44 15.61
N PRO A 191 25.95 -20.70 15.95
CA PRO A 191 25.81 -19.42 16.63
C PRO A 191 25.01 -18.48 15.71
N GLY A 192 23.79 -18.12 16.13
CA GLY A 192 22.89 -17.26 15.36
C GLY A 192 23.53 -15.89 15.11
N ALA A 193 23.40 -15.37 13.88
CA ALA A 193 23.83 -14.04 13.41
C ALA A 193 24.96 -13.35 14.21
N VAL A 194 26.07 -14.06 14.50
CA VAL A 194 27.25 -13.45 15.09
C VAL A 194 28.04 -12.81 13.96
N TYR A 195 27.95 -11.49 13.86
CA TYR A 195 28.84 -10.69 13.04
C TYR A 195 30.27 -10.92 13.56
N SER A 196 31.07 -11.67 12.81
CA SER A 196 32.51 -11.74 13.05
C SER A 196 33.12 -10.56 12.28
N PRO A 197 33.54 -9.47 12.94
CA PRO A 197 34.21 -8.38 12.25
C PRO A 197 35.57 -8.89 11.74
N THR A 198 35.65 -9.21 10.44
CA THR A 198 36.95 -9.33 9.77
C THR A 198 37.52 -7.92 9.64
N LEU A 199 38.48 -7.60 10.52
CA LEU A 199 39.32 -6.42 10.39
C LEU A 199 40.17 -6.58 9.11
N VAL A 200 39.82 -5.84 8.06
CA VAL A 200 40.72 -5.46 6.97
C VAL A 200 40.83 -3.95 7.00
#